data_AF-A0A2D7BAV0-F1
#
_entry.id   AF-A0A2D7BAV0-F1
#
_cell.length_a   1.000
_cell.length_b   1.000
_cell.length_c   1.000
_cell.angle_alpha   90.00
_cell.angle_beta   90.00
_cell.angle_gamma   90.00
#
_symmetry.space_group_name_H-M   'P 1'
#
loop_
_entity.id
_entity.type
_entity.pdbx_description
1 polymer ?
#
loop_
_entity_poly.entity_id
_entity_poly.type
_entity_poly.pdbx_seq_one_letter_code
_entity_poly.pdbx_strand_id
1 'polypeptide(L)'
;MGIIQYLDKWLYRRFIFLLLVAYVLAAYLLAGLIPSPGLWLKKIDWGTLPGTHENVTTSLVMLGALLFNAGFSVTSEQWNALRRRPSLSLAGLMGKVLIAVTWISILMIGLSAGLSSLWISMLAGFAIVSMMPAATSSAAWAQQTNSNMPLSLGLWLITTSMMPLIFPVMSWLFHQLPPEVGTRGFTETKSVFSLPFIVVWIIVPVIGGRFFRWFSGEKGKTQLPIWMKWANALNLLLLNYMHGTTFLPQSLQPFLPSAMFSLLLGVLTCCSMAFVTGIWIGKTSKVTPSEKMALMFGTGMNNNGMALVPAAQFPGASGWIGLTIALCTFGQHLVAAAIQIFLSKPVMGIPCSSRHANLRSKIPLVISSDETGHRHEHSTTLLGCNPSTS
;
A
#
# COMPACT_ATOMS: atom_id res chain seq x y z
N MET A 1 -33.17 -0.56 1.48
CA MET A 1 -32.04 -0.16 0.61
C MET A 1 -32.09 -1.07 -0.61
N GLY A 2 -32.35 -0.52 -1.80
CA GLY A 2 -32.77 -1.32 -2.94
C GLY A 2 -31.70 -2.28 -3.44
N ILE A 3 -32.09 -3.52 -3.76
CA ILE A 3 -31.27 -4.58 -4.37
C ILE A 3 -30.41 -4.05 -5.53
N ILE A 4 -30.92 -3.06 -6.28
CA ILE A 4 -30.28 -2.41 -7.42
C ILE A 4 -29.03 -1.61 -7.01
N GLN A 5 -29.08 -0.81 -5.94
CA GLN A 5 -27.91 -0.05 -5.46
C GLN A 5 -26.82 -0.96 -4.89
N TYR A 6 -27.22 -2.11 -4.34
CA TYR A 6 -26.28 -3.13 -3.88
C TYR A 6 -25.60 -3.83 -5.06
N LEU A 7 -26.37 -4.18 -6.10
CA LEU A 7 -25.88 -4.78 -7.34
C LEU A 7 -24.91 -3.88 -8.10
N ASP A 8 -25.24 -2.60 -8.30
CA ASP A 8 -24.36 -1.63 -8.99
C ASP A 8 -23.01 -1.49 -8.28
N LYS A 9 -23.04 -1.40 -6.95
CA LYS A 9 -21.83 -1.22 -6.15
C LYS A 9 -20.98 -2.49 -6.09
N TRP A 10 -21.62 -3.65 -6.12
CA TRP A 10 -20.97 -4.95 -6.20
C TRP A 10 -20.31 -5.16 -7.57
N LEU A 11 -21.02 -4.82 -8.67
CA LEU A 11 -20.48 -4.84 -10.03
C LEU A 11 -19.29 -3.89 -10.18
N TYR A 12 -19.41 -2.65 -9.72
CA TYR A 12 -18.35 -1.64 -9.82
C TYR A 12 -17.05 -2.07 -9.12
N ARG A 13 -17.14 -2.68 -7.92
CA ARG A 13 -15.97 -3.21 -7.21
C ARG A 13 -15.29 -4.36 -7.97
N ARG A 14 -16.09 -5.28 -8.51
CA ARG A 14 -15.57 -6.42 -9.27
C ARG A 14 -14.99 -5.98 -10.62
N PHE A 15 -15.56 -4.92 -11.21
CA PHE A 15 -15.04 -4.28 -12.41
C PHE A 15 -13.68 -3.61 -12.16
N ILE A 16 -13.52 -2.84 -11.08
CA ILE A 16 -12.21 -2.24 -10.72
C ILE A 16 -11.17 -3.33 -10.45
N PHE A 17 -11.54 -4.42 -9.78
CA PHE A 17 -10.67 -5.58 -9.57
C PHE A 17 -10.20 -6.17 -10.91
N LEU A 18 -11.15 -6.50 -11.79
CA LEU A 18 -10.83 -7.10 -13.08
C LEU A 18 -10.00 -6.16 -13.92
N LEU A 19 -10.31 -4.86 -13.90
CA LEU A 19 -9.58 -3.85 -14.63
C LEU A 19 -8.15 -3.71 -14.11
N LEU A 20 -7.94 -3.69 -12.79
CA LEU A 20 -6.60 -3.53 -12.19
C LEU A 20 -5.75 -4.79 -12.37
N VAL A 21 -6.32 -5.97 -12.17
CA VAL A 21 -5.63 -7.25 -12.44
C VAL A 21 -5.33 -7.39 -13.93
N ALA A 22 -6.29 -7.07 -14.81
CA ALA A 22 -6.08 -7.07 -16.25
C ALA A 22 -5.05 -6.03 -16.67
N TYR A 23 -4.99 -4.85 -16.02
CA TYR A 23 -3.98 -3.82 -16.31
C TYR A 23 -2.58 -4.31 -15.98
N VAL A 24 -2.40 -4.91 -14.80
CA VAL A 24 -1.10 -5.43 -14.40
C VAL A 24 -0.72 -6.63 -15.26
N LEU A 25 -1.66 -7.53 -15.56
CA LEU A 25 -1.43 -8.65 -16.47
C LEU A 25 -1.08 -8.17 -17.88
N ALA A 26 -1.79 -7.17 -18.40
CA ALA A 26 -1.51 -6.54 -19.69
C ALA A 26 -0.13 -5.89 -19.70
N ALA A 27 0.30 -5.25 -18.62
CA ALA A 27 1.65 -4.71 -18.50
C ALA A 27 2.70 -5.82 -18.55
N TYR A 28 2.51 -6.96 -17.88
CA TYR A 28 3.43 -8.09 -17.97
C TYR A 28 3.41 -8.77 -19.35
N LEU A 29 2.23 -8.91 -19.98
CA LEU A 29 2.10 -9.44 -21.34
C LEU A 29 2.79 -8.54 -22.37
N LEU A 30 2.50 -7.24 -22.34
CA LEU A 30 3.18 -6.23 -23.17
C LEU A 30 4.68 -6.24 -22.93
N ALA A 31 5.10 -6.46 -21.68
CA ALA A 31 6.51 -6.50 -21.35
C ALA A 31 7.23 -7.72 -21.93
N GLY A 32 6.56 -8.86 -22.04
CA GLY A 32 7.09 -10.05 -22.72
C GLY A 32 7.10 -9.91 -24.24
N LEU A 33 6.05 -9.31 -24.83
CA LEU A 33 5.89 -9.20 -26.29
C LEU A 33 6.69 -8.04 -26.89
N ILE A 34 6.75 -6.90 -26.21
CA ILE A 34 7.38 -5.67 -26.69
C ILE A 34 8.26 -5.11 -25.55
N PRO A 35 9.46 -5.68 -25.32
CA PRO A 35 10.33 -5.26 -24.22
C PRO A 35 11.05 -3.93 -24.47
N SER A 36 11.21 -3.52 -25.73
CA SER A 36 12.07 -2.38 -26.12
C SER A 36 11.72 -1.05 -25.43
N PRO A 37 10.44 -0.63 -25.33
CA PRO A 37 10.09 0.62 -24.65
C PRO A 37 10.40 0.61 -23.14
N GLY A 38 10.18 -0.51 -22.46
CA GLY A 38 10.48 -0.63 -21.03
C GLY A 38 11.99 -0.65 -20.75
N LEU A 39 12.77 -1.29 -21.62
CA LEU A 39 14.23 -1.25 -21.57
C LEU A 39 14.77 0.15 -21.88
N TRP A 40 14.15 0.88 -22.82
CA TRP A 40 14.50 2.27 -23.12
C TRP A 40 14.27 3.19 -21.91
N LEU A 41 13.10 3.13 -21.28
CA LEU A 41 12.79 3.88 -20.06
C LEU A 41 13.80 3.59 -18.93
N LYS A 42 14.24 2.34 -18.80
CA LYS A 42 15.21 1.92 -17.79
C LYS A 42 16.63 2.45 -18.06
N LYS A 43 16.98 2.67 -19.33
CA LYS A 43 18.29 3.20 -19.74
C LYS A 43 18.42 4.72 -19.61
N ILE A 44 17.31 5.42 -19.35
CA ILE A 44 17.37 6.86 -19.08
C ILE A 44 18.10 7.05 -17.75
N ASP A 45 19.28 7.64 -17.84
CA ASP A 45 20.09 8.07 -16.72
C ASP A 45 19.79 9.53 -16.42
N TRP A 46 19.41 9.82 -15.18
CA TRP A 46 19.09 11.18 -14.71
C TRP A 46 20.29 11.87 -14.06
N GLY A 47 21.49 11.29 -14.18
CA GLY A 47 22.73 11.79 -13.62
C GLY A 47 23.11 11.09 -12.31
N THR A 48 24.15 11.55 -11.65
CA THR A 48 24.63 10.97 -10.38
C THR A 48 24.14 11.78 -9.18
N LEU A 49 23.91 11.10 -8.05
CA LEU A 49 23.56 11.79 -6.82
C LEU A 49 24.75 12.63 -6.30
N PRO A 50 24.55 13.88 -5.86
CA PRO A 50 25.62 14.64 -5.23
C PRO A 50 26.12 13.92 -3.97
N GLY A 51 27.38 13.50 -3.96
CA GLY A 51 28.01 12.80 -2.83
C GLY A 51 27.88 11.28 -2.84
N THR A 52 27.30 10.66 -3.87
CA THR A 52 27.39 9.21 -4.10
C THR A 52 27.83 8.92 -5.53
N HIS A 53 28.49 7.78 -5.77
CA HIS A 53 28.83 7.30 -7.11
C HIS A 53 27.66 6.55 -7.79
N GLU A 54 26.42 6.74 -7.32
CA GLU A 54 25.25 6.04 -7.83
C GLU A 54 24.51 6.84 -8.90
N ASN A 55 24.15 6.16 -10.00
CA ASN A 55 23.33 6.74 -11.07
C ASN A 55 21.85 6.76 -10.66
N VAL A 56 21.20 7.87 -10.96
CA VAL A 56 19.77 8.07 -10.74
C VAL A 56 19.01 7.39 -11.87
N THR A 57 18.46 6.21 -11.57
CA THR A 57 17.63 5.48 -12.52
C THR A 57 16.19 6.00 -12.55
N THR A 58 15.50 5.84 -13.68
CA THR A 58 14.07 6.16 -13.81
C THR A 58 13.21 5.49 -12.72
N SER A 59 13.53 4.25 -12.32
CA SER A 59 12.81 3.55 -11.24
C SER A 59 12.91 4.28 -9.89
N LEU A 60 14.03 4.95 -9.60
CA LEU A 60 14.21 5.75 -8.38
C LEU A 60 13.39 7.04 -8.44
N VAL A 61 13.39 7.72 -9.59
CA VAL A 61 12.55 8.92 -9.82
C VAL A 61 11.07 8.59 -9.64
N MET A 62 10.64 7.49 -10.23
CA MET A 62 9.29 6.95 -10.11
C MET A 62 8.95 6.61 -8.66
N LEU A 63 9.85 5.94 -7.93
CA LEU A 63 9.68 5.68 -6.50
C LEU A 63 9.52 6.99 -5.72
N GLY A 64 10.38 7.98 -5.93
CA GLY A 64 10.29 9.30 -5.31
C GLY A 64 8.95 9.99 -5.57
N ALA A 65 8.42 9.89 -6.80
CA ALA A 65 7.10 10.42 -7.13
C ALA A 65 5.95 9.71 -6.41
N LEU A 66 6.01 8.38 -6.22
CA LEU A 66 5.04 7.64 -5.38
C LEU A 66 5.09 8.15 -3.92
N LEU A 67 6.28 8.43 -3.41
CA LEU A 67 6.51 8.89 -2.04
C LEU A 67 6.08 10.33 -1.81
N PHE A 68 6.33 11.20 -2.78
CA PHE A 68 5.80 12.55 -2.80
C PHE A 68 4.28 12.55 -2.75
N ASN A 69 3.64 11.73 -3.58
CA ASN A 69 2.20 11.60 -3.60
C ASN A 69 1.64 11.04 -2.29
N ALA A 70 2.33 10.05 -1.71
CA ALA A 70 1.99 9.53 -0.39
C ALA A 70 2.04 10.64 0.67
N GLY A 71 3.11 11.44 0.69
CA GLY A 71 3.27 12.60 1.58
C GLY A 71 2.21 13.69 1.39
N PHE A 72 1.83 13.97 0.15
CA PHE A 72 0.76 14.90 -0.17
C PHE A 72 -0.61 14.39 0.28
N SER A 73 -0.84 13.07 0.23
CA SER A 73 -2.13 12.46 0.58
C SER A 73 -2.42 12.47 2.09
N VAL A 74 -1.41 12.67 2.94
CA VAL A 74 -1.54 12.63 4.40
C VAL A 74 -2.19 13.90 4.95
N THR A 75 -3.28 13.77 5.72
CA THR A 75 -3.86 14.90 6.45
C THR A 75 -3.17 15.14 7.80
N SER A 76 -3.35 16.33 8.37
CA SER A 76 -2.79 16.66 9.69
C SER A 76 -3.36 15.77 10.80
N GLU A 77 -4.65 15.39 10.72
CA GLU A 77 -5.25 14.50 11.73
C GLU A 77 -4.68 13.09 11.63
N GLN A 78 -4.35 12.62 10.41
CA GLN A 78 -3.78 11.29 10.21
C GLN A 78 -2.37 11.18 10.79
N TRP A 79 -1.55 12.23 10.67
CA TRP A 79 -0.25 12.30 11.33
C TRP A 79 -0.36 12.25 12.86
N ASN A 80 -1.31 12.99 13.43
CA ASN A 80 -1.54 12.97 14.88
C ASN A 80 -2.11 11.62 15.36
N ALA A 81 -2.93 10.96 14.54
CA ALA A 81 -3.46 9.63 14.82
C ALA A 81 -2.35 8.55 14.84
N LEU A 82 -1.34 8.67 13.98
CA LEU A 82 -0.18 7.77 13.99
C LEU A 82 0.57 7.81 15.32
N ARG A 83 0.74 9.00 15.90
CA ARG A 83 1.42 9.19 17.19
C ARG A 83 0.67 8.53 18.37
N ARG A 84 -0.63 8.29 18.24
CA ARG A 84 -1.47 7.74 19.31
C ARG A 84 -1.36 6.21 19.46
N ARG A 85 -0.95 5.47 18.43
CA ARG A 85 -0.82 3.99 18.47
C ARG A 85 0.39 3.45 17.69
N PRO A 86 1.64 3.82 18.07
CA PRO A 86 2.85 3.35 17.38
C PRO A 86 3.06 1.84 17.55
N SER A 87 2.56 1.24 18.64
CA SER A 87 2.71 -0.19 18.93
C SER A 87 2.18 -1.10 17.83
N LEU A 88 1.09 -0.72 17.16
CA LEU A 88 0.53 -1.51 16.05
C LEU A 88 1.42 -1.46 14.80
N SER A 89 2.05 -0.31 14.53
CA SER A 89 3.02 -0.21 13.43
C SER A 89 4.29 -1.00 13.75
N LEU A 90 4.73 -0.99 15.02
CA LEU A 90 5.88 -1.80 15.44
C LEU A 90 5.57 -3.30 15.35
N ALA A 91 4.36 -3.74 15.72
CA ALA A 91 3.93 -5.12 15.56
C ALA A 91 3.93 -5.54 14.08
N GLY A 92 3.46 -4.67 13.18
CA GLY A 92 3.55 -4.91 11.73
C GLY A 92 4.99 -5.01 11.23
N LEU A 93 5.90 -4.18 11.74
CA LEU A 93 7.34 -4.27 11.43
C LEU A 93 7.91 -5.61 11.89
N MET A 94 7.62 -6.04 13.12
CA MET A 94 8.07 -7.33 13.66
C MET A 94 7.56 -8.49 12.82
N GLY A 95 6.30 -8.44 12.38
CA GLY A 95 5.74 -9.42 11.45
C GLY A 95 6.53 -9.50 10.14
N LYS A 96 6.93 -8.36 9.58
CA LYS A 96 7.76 -8.33 8.35
C LYS A 96 9.17 -8.88 8.58
N VAL A 97 9.80 -8.54 9.70
CA VAL A 97 11.11 -9.10 10.07
C VAL A 97 11.02 -10.62 10.22
N LEU A 98 9.96 -11.13 10.84
CA LEU A 98 9.73 -12.57 10.98
C LEU A 98 9.58 -13.27 9.61
N ILE A 99 8.83 -12.66 8.68
CA ILE A 99 8.67 -13.15 7.31
C ILE A 99 10.01 -13.19 6.58
N ALA A 100 10.83 -12.14 6.71
CA ALA A 100 12.16 -12.08 6.12
C ALA A 100 13.07 -13.19 6.68
N VAL A 101 13.16 -13.32 8.01
CA VAL A 101 13.94 -14.37 8.67
C VAL A 101 13.51 -15.77 8.23
N THR A 102 12.19 -15.99 8.08
CA THR A 102 11.65 -17.27 7.60
C THR A 102 12.16 -17.60 6.20
N TRP A 103 12.05 -16.68 5.23
CA TRP A 103 12.50 -16.95 3.86
C TRP A 103 14.01 -17.10 3.73
N ILE A 104 14.79 -16.33 4.50
CA ILE A 104 16.24 -16.51 4.56
C ILE A 104 16.57 -17.89 5.11
N SER A 105 15.88 -18.32 6.17
CA SER A 105 16.10 -19.63 6.77
C SER A 105 15.78 -20.75 5.78
N ILE A 106 14.69 -20.63 5.01
CA ILE A 106 14.35 -21.57 3.92
C ILE A 106 15.43 -21.58 2.85
N LEU A 107 15.96 -20.42 2.46
CA LEU A 107 17.09 -20.32 1.52
C LEU A 107 18.34 -21.04 2.05
N MET A 108 18.70 -20.82 3.32
CA MET A 108 19.84 -21.49 3.98
C MET A 108 19.66 -23.01 4.00
N ILE A 109 18.45 -23.48 4.33
CA ILE A 109 18.12 -24.92 4.32
C ILE A 109 18.24 -25.47 2.89
N GLY A 110 17.71 -24.76 1.90
CA GLY A 110 17.79 -25.15 0.49
C GLY A 110 19.23 -25.27 -0.01
N LEU A 111 20.12 -24.37 0.43
CA LEU A 111 21.55 -24.46 0.16
C LEU A 111 22.20 -25.66 0.83
N SER A 112 21.91 -25.88 2.12
CA SER A 112 22.44 -27.03 2.86
C SER A 112 21.97 -28.37 2.30
N ALA A 113 20.78 -28.40 1.69
CA ALA A 113 20.22 -29.58 1.03
C ALA A 113 20.75 -29.80 -0.39
N GLY A 114 21.63 -28.94 -0.90
CA GLY A 114 22.20 -29.07 -2.24
C GLY A 114 21.18 -28.91 -3.37
N LEU A 115 20.16 -28.06 -3.18
CA LEU A 115 19.20 -27.77 -4.25
C LEU A 115 19.90 -27.19 -5.49
N SER A 116 19.29 -27.39 -6.67
CA SER A 116 19.86 -26.83 -7.90
C SER A 116 19.86 -25.29 -7.90
N SER A 117 20.75 -24.70 -8.69
CA SER A 117 20.92 -23.24 -8.82
C SER A 117 19.63 -22.50 -9.18
N LEU A 118 18.72 -23.15 -9.93
CA LEU A 118 17.41 -22.63 -10.27
C LEU A 118 16.53 -22.41 -9.03
N TRP A 119 16.44 -23.42 -8.15
CA TRP A 119 15.63 -23.33 -6.92
C TRP A 119 16.21 -22.31 -5.95
N ILE A 120 17.53 -22.32 -5.80
CA ILE A 120 18.25 -21.34 -4.97
C ILE A 120 17.97 -19.92 -5.45
N SER A 121 17.98 -19.69 -6.77
CA SER A 121 17.67 -18.39 -7.36
C SER A 121 16.24 -17.92 -7.02
N MET A 122 15.25 -18.81 -7.09
CA MET A 122 13.88 -18.48 -6.70
C MET A 122 13.79 -18.15 -5.20
N LEU A 123 14.41 -18.97 -4.34
CA LEU A 123 14.44 -18.74 -2.90
C LEU A 123 15.15 -17.44 -2.53
N ALA A 124 16.23 -17.09 -3.23
CA ALA A 124 16.91 -15.81 -3.09
C ALA A 124 15.97 -14.66 -3.47
N GLY A 125 15.21 -14.79 -4.56
CA GLY A 125 14.17 -13.84 -4.93
C GLY A 125 13.13 -13.62 -3.82
N PHE A 126 12.62 -14.69 -3.21
CA PHE A 126 11.68 -14.58 -2.07
C PHE A 126 12.31 -13.94 -0.83
N ALA A 127 13.56 -14.30 -0.52
CA ALA A 127 14.31 -13.70 0.58
C ALA A 127 14.53 -12.18 0.36
N ILE A 128 14.91 -11.77 -0.85
CA ILE A 128 15.06 -10.35 -1.19
C ILE A 128 13.70 -9.61 -1.10
N VAL A 129 12.63 -10.18 -1.67
CA VAL A 129 11.27 -9.60 -1.60
C VAL A 129 10.81 -9.42 -0.16
N SER A 130 11.02 -10.42 0.69
CA SER A 130 10.54 -10.42 2.08
C SER A 130 11.26 -9.41 2.98
N MET A 131 12.50 -9.05 2.65
CA MET A 131 13.24 -7.99 3.32
C MET A 131 12.74 -6.59 3.02
N MET A 132 12.02 -6.40 1.91
CA MET A 132 11.61 -5.07 1.50
C MET A 132 10.62 -4.45 2.49
N PRO A 133 10.69 -3.12 2.69
CA PRO A 133 9.73 -2.40 3.51
C PRO A 133 8.32 -2.51 2.94
N ALA A 134 7.34 -2.03 3.68
CA ALA A 134 5.96 -2.04 3.19
C ALA A 134 5.87 -1.26 1.86
N ALA A 135 4.94 -1.67 0.99
CA ALA A 135 4.73 -1.01 -0.28
C ALA A 135 4.01 0.33 -0.09
N THR A 136 4.36 1.34 -0.88
CA THR A 136 3.57 2.59 -0.95
C THR A 136 2.15 2.33 -1.43
N SER A 137 1.97 1.33 -2.29
CA SER A 137 0.68 0.89 -2.78
C SER A 137 -0.21 0.29 -1.68
N SER A 138 0.34 -0.16 -0.54
CA SER A 138 -0.47 -0.61 0.60
C SER A 138 -1.40 0.49 1.10
N ALA A 139 -0.89 1.73 1.13
CA ALA A 139 -1.64 2.90 1.54
C ALA A 139 -2.77 3.22 0.53
N ALA A 140 -2.53 3.01 -0.77
CA ALA A 140 -3.57 3.16 -1.80
C ALA A 140 -4.70 2.12 -1.63
N TRP A 141 -4.36 0.86 -1.39
CA TRP A 141 -5.36 -0.19 -1.06
C TRP A 141 -6.10 0.13 0.24
N ALA A 142 -5.41 0.71 1.22
CA ALA A 142 -6.03 1.11 2.46
C ALA A 142 -7.09 2.21 2.26
N GLN A 143 -6.78 3.21 1.43
CA GLN A 143 -7.73 4.27 1.05
C GLN A 143 -8.96 3.72 0.33
N GLN A 144 -8.76 2.82 -0.64
CA GLN A 144 -9.88 2.26 -1.42
C GLN A 144 -10.83 1.39 -0.58
N THR A 145 -10.33 0.85 0.53
CA THR A 145 -11.10 -0.01 1.45
C THR A 145 -11.67 0.74 2.65
N ASN A 146 -11.45 2.06 2.77
CA ASN A 146 -11.73 2.85 3.98
C ASN A 146 -11.12 2.21 5.25
N SER A 147 -9.96 1.56 5.12
CA SER A 147 -9.21 1.08 6.26
C SER A 147 -8.42 2.23 6.90
N ASN A 148 -7.79 1.96 8.04
CA ASN A 148 -7.09 2.98 8.82
C ASN A 148 -5.84 3.46 8.06
N MET A 149 -6.04 4.47 7.21
CA MET A 149 -5.01 5.09 6.39
C MET A 149 -3.81 5.61 7.20
N PRO A 150 -3.99 6.30 8.36
CA PRO A 150 -2.88 6.64 9.25
C PRO A 150 -1.99 5.45 9.60
N LEU A 151 -2.60 4.30 9.93
CA LEU A 151 -1.86 3.11 10.33
C LEU A 151 -1.10 2.49 9.15
N SER A 152 -1.71 2.41 7.97
CA SER A 152 -1.04 1.88 6.77
C SER A 152 0.16 2.73 6.36
N LEU A 153 -0.02 4.05 6.37
CA LEU A 153 1.05 5.00 6.09
C LEU A 153 2.13 4.96 7.18
N GLY A 154 1.73 4.88 8.45
CA GLY A 154 2.65 4.78 9.58
C GLY A 154 3.54 3.56 9.51
N LEU A 155 2.95 2.42 9.16
CA LEU A 155 3.70 1.20 8.94
C LEU A 155 4.66 1.33 7.76
N TRP A 156 4.23 1.96 6.66
CA TRP A 156 5.09 2.29 5.54
C TRP A 156 6.29 3.15 5.95
N LEU A 157 6.05 4.24 6.68
CA LEU A 157 7.10 5.14 7.18
C LEU A 157 8.06 4.43 8.13
N ILE A 158 7.55 3.70 9.13
CA ILE A 158 8.36 3.02 10.13
C ILE A 158 9.19 1.92 9.48
N THR A 159 8.59 1.07 8.65
CA THR A 159 9.32 -0.02 7.98
C THR A 159 10.42 0.52 7.07
N THR A 160 10.13 1.60 6.33
CA THR A 160 11.12 2.23 5.44
C THR A 160 12.22 2.94 6.22
N SER A 161 11.88 3.67 7.29
CA SER A 161 12.87 4.38 8.12
C SER A 161 13.77 3.43 8.92
N MET A 162 13.29 2.23 9.23
CA MET A 162 14.06 1.19 9.93
C MET A 162 14.91 0.33 8.99
N MET A 163 14.72 0.40 7.66
CA MET A 163 15.56 -0.31 6.70
C MET A 163 17.07 -0.07 6.83
N PRO A 164 17.60 1.15 7.03
CA PRO A 164 19.05 1.34 7.19
C PRO A 164 19.63 0.62 8.41
N LEU A 165 18.81 0.31 9.42
CA LEU A 165 19.22 -0.48 10.58
C LEU A 165 19.06 -1.98 10.34
N ILE A 166 17.99 -2.38 9.66
CA ILE A 166 17.66 -3.80 9.41
C ILE A 166 18.54 -4.37 8.28
N PHE A 167 18.79 -3.58 7.23
CA PHE A 167 19.48 -4.03 6.02
C PHE A 167 20.92 -4.49 6.26
N PRO A 168 21.76 -3.83 7.09
CA PRO A 168 23.10 -4.34 7.41
C PRO A 168 23.08 -5.72 8.08
N VAL A 169 22.12 -5.95 9.00
CA VAL A 169 21.96 -7.25 9.67
C VAL A 169 21.56 -8.32 8.67
N MET A 170 20.65 -7.99 7.76
CA MET A 170 20.18 -8.89 6.71
C MET A 170 21.27 -9.18 5.65
N SER A 171 22.05 -8.16 5.29
CA SER A 171 23.20 -8.29 4.40
C SER A 171 24.29 -9.16 5.02
N TRP A 172 24.58 -9.00 6.32
CA TRP A 172 25.47 -9.89 7.06
C TRP A 172 25.00 -11.35 6.96
N LEU A 173 23.69 -11.60 7.13
CA LEU A 173 23.13 -12.94 7.02
C LEU A 173 23.25 -13.52 5.59
N PHE A 174 23.11 -12.68 4.56
CA PHE A 174 23.34 -13.05 3.16
C PHE A 174 24.81 -13.32 2.83
N HIS A 175 25.75 -12.64 3.48
CA HIS A 175 27.19 -12.89 3.31
C HIS A 175 27.62 -14.26 3.83
N GLN A 176 26.82 -14.89 4.70
CA GLN A 176 27.07 -16.25 5.17
C GLN A 176 26.72 -17.33 4.13
N LEU A 177 26.09 -16.96 3.01
CA LEU A 177 25.76 -17.89 1.92
C LEU A 177 27.03 -18.25 1.12
N PRO A 178 27.11 -19.45 0.50
CA PRO A 178 28.24 -19.87 -0.33
C PRO A 178 28.56 -18.85 -1.43
N PRO A 179 29.83 -18.66 -1.85
CA PRO A 179 30.26 -17.62 -2.81
C PRO A 179 29.51 -17.58 -4.16
N GLU A 180 28.89 -18.71 -4.51
CA GLU A 180 28.06 -18.94 -5.70
C GLU A 180 26.70 -18.21 -5.62
N VAL A 181 26.29 -17.78 -4.41
CA VAL A 181 24.96 -17.23 -4.06
C VAL A 181 25.08 -16.04 -3.10
N GLY A 182 25.99 -16.13 -2.11
CA GLY A 182 26.45 -15.11 -1.18
C GLY A 182 27.66 -14.37 -1.72
N THR A 183 27.59 -13.06 -1.68
CA THR A 183 28.16 -12.25 -2.76
C THR A 183 29.59 -11.74 -2.49
N ARG A 184 30.30 -11.39 -3.58
CA ARG A 184 31.19 -10.21 -3.67
C ARG A 184 30.44 -8.87 -3.89
N GLY A 185 29.14 -8.91 -4.20
CA GLY A 185 28.26 -7.77 -4.56
C GLY A 185 27.44 -7.07 -3.45
N PHE A 186 27.30 -7.59 -2.22
CA PHE A 186 26.61 -6.87 -1.12
C PHE A 186 27.47 -5.77 -0.47
N THR A 187 28.79 -5.78 -0.69
CA THR A 187 29.69 -4.70 -0.26
C THR A 187 29.40 -3.38 -0.99
N GLU A 188 28.92 -3.44 -2.24
CA GLU A 188 28.47 -2.29 -3.05
C GLU A 188 27.05 -1.84 -2.66
N THR A 189 26.20 -2.72 -2.12
CA THR A 189 24.82 -2.41 -1.69
C THR A 189 24.74 -1.53 -0.43
N LYS A 190 25.88 -1.21 0.20
CA LYS A 190 25.98 -0.16 1.22
C LYS A 190 25.45 1.20 0.73
N SER A 191 25.47 1.43 -0.58
CA SER A 191 25.11 2.68 -1.24
C SER A 191 23.57 2.86 -1.33
N VAL A 192 22.86 1.81 -1.75
CA VAL A 192 21.40 1.76 -1.95
C VAL A 192 20.57 1.96 -0.68
N PHE A 193 21.13 1.63 0.49
CA PHE A 193 20.51 1.88 1.80
C PHE A 193 21.33 2.83 2.66
N SER A 194 22.21 3.61 2.00
CA SER A 194 23.00 4.65 2.67
C SER A 194 22.08 5.74 3.22
N LEU A 195 22.56 6.43 4.25
CA LEU A 195 21.85 7.57 4.83
C LEU A 195 21.49 8.63 3.76
N PRO A 196 22.39 9.00 2.82
CA PRO A 196 22.07 9.91 1.71
C PRO A 196 20.94 9.42 0.82
N PHE A 197 20.94 8.13 0.43
CA PHE A 197 19.89 7.55 -0.41
C PHE A 197 18.52 7.71 0.25
N ILE A 198 18.41 7.36 1.53
CA ILE A 198 17.15 7.42 2.27
C ILE A 198 16.68 8.87 2.43
N VAL A 199 17.59 9.77 2.76
CA VAL A 199 17.25 11.19 2.89
C VAL A 199 16.70 11.71 1.55
N VAL A 200 17.43 11.51 0.45
CA VAL A 200 17.10 12.08 -0.85
C VAL A 200 15.89 11.42 -1.50
N TRP A 201 15.79 10.09 -1.46
CA TRP A 201 14.74 9.35 -2.19
C TRP A 201 13.50 9.04 -1.37
N ILE A 202 13.57 9.13 -0.04
CA ILE A 202 12.46 8.74 0.84
C ILE A 202 11.98 9.92 1.67
N ILE A 203 12.88 10.54 2.46
CA ILE A 203 12.49 11.60 3.39
C ILE A 203 12.10 12.87 2.64
N VAL A 204 12.97 13.34 1.73
CA VAL A 204 12.75 14.57 0.96
C VAL A 204 11.45 14.53 0.15
N PRO A 205 11.12 13.48 -0.62
CA PRO A 205 9.88 13.45 -1.38
C PRO A 205 8.65 13.45 -0.48
N VAL A 206 8.64 12.69 0.62
CA VAL A 206 7.52 12.67 1.58
C VAL A 206 7.29 14.04 2.21
N ILE A 207 8.36 14.67 2.72
CA ILE A 207 8.28 16.01 3.31
C ILE A 207 7.85 17.02 2.25
N GLY A 208 8.42 16.94 1.05
CA GLY A 208 8.08 17.80 -0.08
C GLY A 208 6.60 17.70 -0.46
N GLY A 209 6.04 16.49 -0.53
CA GLY A 209 4.63 16.28 -0.82
C GLY A 209 3.73 16.88 0.25
N ARG A 210 4.12 16.72 1.52
CA ARG A 210 3.39 17.30 2.66
C ARG A 210 3.45 18.82 2.67
N PHE A 211 4.62 19.39 2.41
CA PHE A 211 4.82 20.84 2.31
C PHE A 211 3.99 21.40 1.15
N PHE A 212 4.00 20.75 -0.01
CA PHE A 212 3.19 21.13 -1.16
C PHE A 212 1.69 21.12 -0.85
N ARG A 213 1.21 20.14 -0.07
CA ARG A 213 -0.18 20.11 0.41
C ARG A 213 -0.51 21.28 1.33
N TRP A 214 0.43 21.72 2.15
CA TRP A 214 0.23 22.85 3.07
C TRP A 214 0.07 24.17 2.31
N PHE A 215 0.90 24.39 1.27
CA PHE A 215 0.79 25.54 0.37
C PHE A 215 -0.40 25.48 -0.60
N SER A 216 -0.94 24.28 -0.84
CA SER A 216 -2.12 24.12 -1.69
C SER A 216 -3.33 24.79 -1.02
N GLY A 217 -3.87 25.84 -1.65
CA GLY A 217 -5.13 26.48 -1.21
C GLY A 217 -6.32 25.50 -1.23
N GLU A 218 -7.51 25.94 -0.83
CA GLU A 218 -8.70 25.08 -0.73
C GLU A 218 -9.09 24.38 -2.05
N LYS A 219 -8.93 25.08 -3.19
CA LYS A 219 -9.10 24.50 -4.53
C LYS A 219 -8.03 23.43 -4.83
N GLY A 220 -6.80 23.66 -4.40
CA GLY A 220 -5.72 22.67 -4.53
C GLY A 220 -5.98 21.43 -3.68
N LYS A 221 -6.45 21.60 -2.45
CA LYS A 221 -6.80 20.50 -1.53
C LYS A 221 -7.95 19.61 -2.03
N THR A 222 -8.76 20.09 -2.98
CA THR A 222 -9.88 19.33 -3.56
C THR A 222 -9.55 18.72 -4.92
N GLN A 223 -8.80 19.41 -5.79
CA GLN A 223 -8.52 18.95 -7.16
C GLN A 223 -7.20 18.16 -7.31
N LEU A 224 -6.10 18.56 -6.64
CA LEU A 224 -4.82 17.85 -6.72
C LEU A 224 -4.90 16.37 -6.29
N PRO A 225 -5.66 15.98 -5.26
CA PRO A 225 -5.78 14.57 -4.89
C PRO A 225 -6.31 13.67 -6.01
N ILE A 226 -7.14 14.20 -6.92
CA ILE A 226 -7.69 13.43 -8.04
C ILE A 226 -6.59 13.17 -9.07
N TRP A 227 -5.88 14.21 -9.49
CA TRP A 227 -4.75 14.10 -10.43
C TRP A 227 -3.63 13.23 -9.88
N MET A 228 -3.34 13.37 -8.59
CA MET A 228 -2.33 12.55 -7.92
C MET A 228 -2.70 11.07 -7.90
N LYS A 229 -3.97 10.69 -7.74
CA LYS A 229 -4.38 9.28 -7.85
C LYS A 229 -4.06 8.69 -9.22
N TRP A 230 -4.35 9.43 -10.29
CA TRP A 230 -4.05 9.00 -11.66
C TRP A 230 -2.54 8.91 -11.91
N ALA A 231 -1.78 9.91 -11.47
CA ALA A 231 -0.32 9.88 -11.55
C ALA A 231 0.26 8.66 -10.81
N ASN A 232 -0.27 8.33 -9.62
CA ASN A 232 0.14 7.14 -8.87
C ASN A 232 -0.12 5.84 -9.63
N ALA A 233 -1.31 5.72 -10.23
CA ALA A 233 -1.72 4.53 -10.96
C ALA A 233 -0.86 4.33 -12.22
N LEU A 234 -0.62 5.40 -12.98
CA LEU A 234 0.26 5.38 -14.14
C LEU A 234 1.70 5.01 -13.76
N ASN A 235 2.20 5.62 -12.67
CA ASN A 235 3.54 5.36 -12.17
C ASN A 235 3.72 3.89 -11.75
N LEU A 236 2.78 3.34 -10.97
CA LEU A 236 2.76 1.91 -10.62
C LEU A 236 2.72 1.00 -11.85
N LEU A 237 1.94 1.37 -12.88
CA LEU A 237 1.83 0.57 -14.09
C LEU A 237 3.15 0.54 -14.88
N LEU A 238 3.72 1.71 -15.13
CA LEU A 238 4.98 1.85 -15.86
C LEU A 238 6.11 1.13 -15.12
N LEU A 239 6.14 1.21 -13.79
CA LEU A 239 7.12 0.52 -12.97
C LEU A 239 6.99 -1.01 -13.13
N ASN A 240 5.76 -1.55 -13.07
CA ASN A 240 5.51 -2.97 -13.31
C ASN A 240 5.89 -3.40 -14.74
N TYR A 241 5.56 -2.58 -15.74
CA TYR A 241 5.93 -2.83 -17.13
C TYR A 241 7.46 -2.88 -17.29
N MET A 242 8.18 -1.84 -16.84
CA MET A 242 9.64 -1.78 -16.89
C MET A 242 10.29 -2.99 -16.19
N HIS A 243 9.76 -3.40 -15.05
CA HIS A 243 10.25 -4.57 -14.33
C HIS A 243 9.99 -5.85 -15.13
N GLY A 244 8.77 -6.04 -15.66
CA GLY A 244 8.44 -7.15 -16.55
C GLY A 244 9.39 -7.25 -17.74
N THR A 245 9.72 -6.12 -18.39
CA THR A 245 10.54 -6.12 -19.62
C THR A 245 11.96 -6.60 -19.40
N THR A 246 12.47 -6.45 -18.17
CA THR A 246 13.83 -6.89 -17.84
C THR A 246 13.89 -8.42 -17.70
N PHE A 247 12.88 -9.05 -17.11
CA PHE A 247 13.00 -10.43 -16.61
C PHE A 247 12.18 -11.47 -17.37
N LEU A 248 11.02 -11.09 -17.94
CA LEU A 248 10.16 -12.04 -18.67
C LEU A 248 10.85 -12.64 -19.89
N PRO A 249 11.45 -11.84 -20.81
CA PRO A 249 12.03 -12.39 -22.04
C PRO A 249 13.17 -13.39 -21.79
N GLN A 250 14.01 -13.11 -20.78
CA GLN A 250 15.18 -13.93 -20.45
C GLN A 250 14.81 -15.22 -19.70
N SER A 251 13.69 -15.22 -18.96
CA SER A 251 13.31 -16.36 -18.11
C SER A 251 12.41 -17.37 -18.80
N LEU A 252 11.87 -17.04 -19.98
CA LEU A 252 10.99 -17.90 -20.76
C LEU A 252 11.76 -18.78 -21.76
N GLN A 253 13.09 -18.63 -21.86
CA GLN A 253 13.93 -19.39 -22.78
C GLN A 253 15.12 -20.02 -22.05
N PRO A 254 15.13 -21.34 -21.77
CA PRO A 254 14.09 -22.35 -22.07
C PRO A 254 12.87 -22.28 -21.13
N PHE A 255 11.66 -22.49 -21.66
CA PHE A 255 10.45 -22.56 -20.85
C PHE A 255 10.41 -23.89 -20.07
N LEU A 256 10.44 -23.79 -18.74
CA LEU A 256 10.43 -24.93 -17.83
C LEU A 256 9.08 -24.94 -17.05
N PRO A 257 8.07 -25.73 -17.49
CA PRO A 257 6.73 -25.68 -16.91
C PRO A 257 6.67 -26.02 -15.42
N SER A 258 7.46 -27.01 -14.99
CA SER A 258 7.55 -27.40 -13.58
C SER A 258 8.13 -26.30 -12.71
N ALA A 259 9.21 -25.67 -13.16
CA ALA A 259 9.83 -24.52 -12.49
C ALA A 259 8.88 -23.32 -12.40
N MET A 260 8.14 -23.01 -13.48
CA MET A 260 7.11 -21.98 -13.50
C MET A 260 5.98 -22.26 -12.49
N PHE A 261 5.48 -23.50 -12.48
CA PHE A 261 4.42 -23.89 -11.56
C PHE A 261 4.88 -23.76 -10.10
N SER A 262 6.07 -24.24 -9.79
CA SER A 262 6.65 -24.12 -8.44
C SER A 262 6.92 -22.68 -8.04
N LEU A 263 7.37 -21.84 -8.98
CA LEU A 263 7.53 -20.41 -8.72
C LEU A 263 6.19 -19.74 -8.41
N LEU A 264 5.14 -20.01 -9.18
CA LEU A 264 3.80 -19.48 -8.94
C LEU A 264 3.25 -19.93 -7.58
N LEU A 265 3.46 -21.19 -7.21
CA LEU A 265 3.08 -21.72 -5.90
C LEU A 265 3.87 -21.03 -4.77
N GLY A 266 5.18 -20.84 -4.95
CA GLY A 266 6.03 -20.10 -4.03
C GLY A 266 5.59 -18.64 -3.86
N VAL A 267 5.24 -17.96 -4.96
CA VAL A 267 4.70 -16.59 -4.97
C VAL A 267 3.40 -16.51 -4.18
N LEU A 268 2.46 -17.42 -4.44
CA LEU A 268 1.20 -17.48 -3.70
C LEU A 268 1.45 -17.71 -2.22
N THR A 269 2.37 -18.60 -1.88
CA THR A 269 2.76 -18.91 -0.49
C THR A 269 3.39 -17.70 0.19
N CYS A 270 4.36 -17.06 -0.45
CA CYS A 270 5.05 -15.87 0.06
C CYS A 270 4.07 -14.72 0.32
N CYS A 271 3.22 -14.42 -0.66
CA CYS A 271 2.22 -13.37 -0.54
C CYS A 271 1.21 -13.72 0.57
N SER A 272 0.62 -14.92 0.52
CA SER A 272 -0.39 -15.34 1.50
C SER A 272 0.14 -15.32 2.93
N MET A 273 1.36 -15.82 3.15
CA MET A 273 2.03 -15.75 4.45
C MET A 273 2.12 -14.31 4.97
N ALA A 274 2.49 -13.36 4.11
CA ALA A 274 2.62 -11.96 4.50
C ALA A 274 1.28 -11.30 4.89
N PHE A 275 0.20 -11.61 4.17
CA PHE A 275 -1.15 -11.15 4.52
C PHE A 275 -1.71 -11.85 5.76
N VAL A 276 -1.47 -13.16 5.91
CA VAL A 276 -1.89 -13.94 7.08
C VAL A 276 -1.21 -13.43 8.35
N THR A 277 0.06 -13.03 8.29
CA THR A 277 0.75 -12.38 9.41
C THR A 277 0.02 -11.11 9.86
N GLY A 278 -0.43 -10.27 8.92
CA GLY A 278 -1.24 -9.09 9.24
C GLY A 278 -2.60 -9.43 9.87
N ILE A 279 -3.25 -10.50 9.42
CA ILE A 279 -4.46 -11.03 10.07
C ILE A 279 -4.17 -11.45 11.51
N TRP A 280 -3.06 -12.15 11.72
CA TRP A 280 -2.65 -12.69 13.01
C TRP A 280 -2.32 -11.58 14.01
N ILE A 281 -1.57 -10.57 13.58
CA ILE A 281 -1.27 -9.37 14.38
C ILE A 281 -2.56 -8.63 14.74
N GLY A 282 -3.47 -8.45 13.76
CA GLY A 282 -4.75 -7.80 14.03
C GLY A 282 -5.64 -8.57 15.02
N LYS A 283 -5.66 -9.91 14.93
CA LYS A 283 -6.41 -10.76 15.88
C LYS A 283 -5.84 -10.68 17.30
N THR A 284 -4.53 -10.83 17.44
CA THR A 284 -3.84 -10.81 18.74
C THR A 284 -3.90 -9.44 19.41
N SER A 285 -3.86 -8.37 18.62
CA SER A 285 -3.88 -6.98 19.11
C SER A 285 -5.30 -6.41 19.36
N LYS A 286 -6.36 -7.23 19.22
CA LYS A 286 -7.78 -6.84 19.42
C LYS A 286 -8.17 -5.52 18.72
N VAL A 287 -7.72 -5.35 17.47
CA VAL A 287 -7.91 -4.09 16.74
C VAL A 287 -9.26 -4.02 16.03
N THR A 288 -9.65 -2.82 15.62
CA THR A 288 -10.86 -2.60 14.82
C THR A 288 -10.74 -3.26 13.43
N PRO A 289 -11.86 -3.57 12.75
CA PRO A 289 -11.81 -4.12 11.39
C PRO A 289 -11.04 -3.25 10.39
N SER A 290 -11.14 -1.93 10.56
CA SER A 290 -10.43 -0.94 9.74
C SER A 290 -8.92 -0.98 9.96
N GLU A 291 -8.47 -1.09 11.22
CA GLU A 291 -7.04 -1.25 11.57
C GLU A 291 -6.50 -2.61 11.11
N LYS A 292 -7.28 -3.69 11.29
CA LYS A 292 -6.90 -5.03 10.82
C LYS A 292 -6.64 -5.03 9.32
N MET A 293 -7.49 -4.35 8.55
CA MET A 293 -7.33 -4.27 7.09
C MET A 293 -6.13 -3.41 6.69
N ALA A 294 -5.84 -2.33 7.42
CA ALA A 294 -4.61 -1.57 7.24
C ALA A 294 -3.35 -2.41 7.56
N LEU A 295 -3.39 -3.23 8.62
CA LEU A 295 -2.32 -4.17 8.95
C LEU A 295 -2.12 -5.23 7.88
N MET A 296 -3.20 -5.83 7.37
CA MET A 296 -3.12 -6.82 6.28
C MET A 296 -2.41 -6.24 5.03
N PHE A 297 -2.83 -5.06 4.56
CA PHE A 297 -2.17 -4.45 3.40
C PHE A 297 -0.75 -4.02 3.71
N GLY A 298 -0.53 -3.43 4.89
CA GLY A 298 0.77 -2.91 5.27
C GLY A 298 1.83 -3.99 5.51
N THR A 299 1.47 -5.15 6.06
CA THR A 299 2.40 -6.28 6.22
C THR A 299 2.51 -7.12 4.95
N GLY A 300 1.38 -7.29 4.24
CA GLY A 300 1.26 -8.18 3.09
C GLY A 300 1.86 -7.64 1.80
N MET A 301 1.94 -6.31 1.66
CA MET A 301 2.49 -5.67 0.47
C MET A 301 3.89 -5.14 0.73
N ASN A 302 4.82 -5.53 -0.12
CA ASN A 302 6.23 -5.19 -0.06
C ASN A 302 6.59 -4.24 -1.21
N ASN A 303 7.54 -3.34 -0.97
CA ASN A 303 8.10 -2.49 -2.01
C ASN A 303 9.07 -3.28 -2.89
N ASN A 304 8.52 -4.13 -3.74
CA ASN A 304 9.28 -5.03 -4.59
C ASN A 304 10.07 -4.29 -5.68
N GLY A 305 9.75 -3.03 -5.97
CA GLY A 305 10.59 -2.20 -6.83
C GLY A 305 11.98 -1.95 -6.22
N MET A 306 12.04 -1.78 -4.90
CA MET A 306 13.30 -1.66 -4.16
C MET A 306 14.09 -2.97 -4.15
N ALA A 307 13.43 -4.13 -4.22
CA ALA A 307 14.09 -5.45 -4.26
C ALA A 307 14.94 -5.66 -5.51
N LEU A 308 14.64 -4.97 -6.60
CA LEU A 308 15.40 -5.12 -7.85
C LEU A 308 16.81 -4.54 -7.77
N VAL A 309 17.03 -3.56 -6.89
CA VAL A 309 18.33 -2.93 -6.74
C VAL A 309 19.36 -3.92 -6.15
N PRO A 310 19.12 -4.58 -4.99
CA PRO A 310 20.02 -5.63 -4.52
C PRO A 310 20.03 -6.84 -5.45
N ALA A 311 18.92 -7.18 -6.12
CA ALA A 311 18.88 -8.31 -7.06
C ALA A 311 19.83 -8.13 -8.26
N ALA A 312 20.04 -6.90 -8.73
CA ALA A 312 20.96 -6.60 -9.83
C ALA A 312 22.44 -6.84 -9.47
N GLN A 313 22.79 -6.96 -8.19
CA GLN A 313 24.16 -7.12 -7.70
C GLN A 313 24.58 -8.60 -7.56
N PHE A 314 23.66 -9.54 -7.77
CA PHE A 314 23.99 -10.96 -7.73
C PHE A 314 24.69 -11.37 -9.05
N PRO A 315 25.95 -11.87 -8.99
CA PRO A 315 26.65 -12.34 -10.17
C PRO A 315 25.85 -13.48 -10.83
N GLY A 316 25.60 -13.38 -12.13
CA GLY A 316 24.76 -14.35 -12.81
C GLY A 316 23.29 -14.29 -12.39
N ALA A 317 22.80 -13.13 -11.90
CA ALA A 317 21.40 -12.85 -11.56
C ALA A 317 20.48 -13.50 -12.58
N SER A 318 20.11 -14.73 -12.26
CA SER A 318 19.38 -15.57 -13.18
C SER A 318 18.06 -14.86 -13.39
N GLY A 319 17.53 -14.88 -14.62
CA GLY A 319 16.24 -14.24 -14.91
C GLY A 319 15.17 -14.59 -13.85
N TRP A 320 15.30 -15.77 -13.23
CA TRP A 320 14.54 -16.28 -12.09
C TRP A 320 14.52 -15.40 -10.83
N ILE A 321 15.61 -14.76 -10.39
CA ILE A 321 15.58 -13.87 -9.21
C ILE A 321 14.64 -12.69 -9.51
N GLY A 322 14.88 -12.02 -10.63
CA GLY A 322 14.07 -10.87 -11.06
C GLY A 322 12.63 -11.25 -11.41
N LEU A 323 12.43 -12.42 -12.03
CA LEU A 323 11.11 -12.96 -12.31
C LEU A 323 10.34 -13.25 -11.01
N THR A 324 11.01 -13.80 -10.00
CA THR A 324 10.41 -14.01 -8.68
C THR A 324 9.94 -12.68 -8.07
N ILE A 325 10.77 -11.63 -8.13
CA ILE A 325 10.42 -10.29 -7.63
C ILE A 325 9.22 -9.71 -8.41
N ALA A 326 9.22 -9.84 -9.74
CA ALA A 326 8.13 -9.38 -10.60
C ALA A 326 6.82 -10.12 -10.29
N LEU A 327 6.84 -11.45 -10.24
CA LEU A 327 5.66 -12.26 -9.93
C LEU A 327 5.16 -12.06 -8.50
N CYS A 328 6.05 -11.85 -7.52
CA CYS A 328 5.64 -11.43 -6.17
C CYS A 328 4.92 -10.08 -6.18
N THR A 329 5.32 -9.14 -7.03
CA THR A 329 4.64 -7.85 -7.19
C THR A 329 3.24 -8.02 -7.77
N PHE A 330 3.10 -8.88 -8.76
CA PHE A 330 1.79 -9.25 -9.29
C PHE A 330 0.93 -9.97 -8.24
N GLY A 331 1.50 -11.00 -7.61
CA GLY A 331 0.83 -11.85 -6.62
C GLY A 331 0.32 -11.08 -5.42
N GLN A 332 1.11 -10.15 -4.86
CA GLN A 332 0.64 -9.34 -3.73
C GLN A 332 -0.54 -8.44 -4.10
N HIS A 333 -0.57 -7.91 -5.34
CA HIS A 333 -1.69 -7.12 -5.82
C HIS A 333 -2.94 -7.97 -6.03
N LEU A 334 -2.79 -9.20 -6.56
CA LEU A 334 -3.88 -10.15 -6.71
C LEU A 334 -4.50 -10.51 -5.35
N VAL A 335 -3.65 -10.81 -4.35
CA VAL A 335 -4.12 -11.14 -2.98
C VAL A 335 -4.76 -9.92 -2.32
N ALA A 336 -4.18 -8.72 -2.43
CA ALA A 336 -4.76 -7.49 -1.92
C ALA A 336 -6.16 -7.23 -2.50
N ALA A 337 -6.31 -7.46 -3.80
CA ALA A 337 -7.55 -7.29 -4.52
C ALA A 337 -8.60 -8.34 -4.11
N ALA A 338 -8.19 -9.60 -3.89
CA ALA A 338 -9.05 -10.64 -3.34
C ALA A 338 -9.54 -10.27 -1.92
N ILE A 339 -8.63 -9.80 -1.05
CA ILE A 339 -8.99 -9.32 0.30
C ILE A 339 -10.00 -8.17 0.23
N GLN A 340 -9.81 -7.23 -0.70
CA GLN A 340 -10.78 -6.16 -0.89
C GLN A 340 -12.18 -6.70 -1.22
N ILE A 341 -12.29 -7.70 -2.10
CA ILE A 341 -13.59 -8.26 -2.48
C ILE A 341 -14.23 -9.03 -1.32
N PHE A 342 -13.47 -9.93 -0.69
CA PHE A 342 -14.04 -10.90 0.24
C PHE A 342 -14.15 -10.39 1.68
N LEU A 343 -13.27 -9.47 2.11
CA LEU A 343 -13.21 -8.99 3.50
C LEU A 343 -13.70 -7.55 3.70
N SER A 344 -13.78 -6.72 2.64
CA SER A 344 -14.28 -5.34 2.81
C SER A 344 -15.80 -5.32 2.88
N LYS A 345 -16.37 -5.03 4.06
CA LYS A 345 -17.80 -4.71 4.18
C LYS A 345 -18.19 -3.56 3.21
N PRO A 346 -19.43 -3.55 2.68
CA PRO A 346 -19.90 -2.45 1.84
C PRO A 346 -19.83 -1.13 2.62
N VAL A 347 -19.16 -0.14 2.03
CA VAL A 347 -19.01 1.20 2.63
C VAL A 347 -20.36 1.91 2.55
N MET A 348 -20.97 2.23 3.70
CA MET A 348 -21.90 3.36 3.79
C MET A 348 -21.07 4.64 3.82
N GLY A 349 -21.37 5.54 2.90
CA GLY A 349 -20.61 6.77 2.70
C GLY A 349 -20.81 7.35 1.31
N ILE A 350 -22.06 7.43 0.85
CA ILE A 350 -22.43 8.55 0.00
C ILE A 350 -22.71 9.66 1.03
N PRO A 351 -22.01 10.82 1.02
CA PRO A 351 -22.55 11.97 1.70
C PRO A 351 -23.90 12.22 1.04
N CYS A 352 -24.97 11.85 1.73
CA CYS A 352 -26.31 12.23 1.31
C CYS A 352 -26.23 13.75 1.20
N SER A 353 -26.34 14.27 -0.02
CA SER A 353 -26.53 15.68 -0.27
C SER A 353 -27.73 16.09 0.57
N SER A 354 -27.47 16.70 1.73
CA SER A 354 -28.48 17.37 2.54
C SER A 354 -28.86 18.64 1.81
N ARG A 355 -29.59 18.47 0.70
CA ARG A 355 -30.15 19.57 -0.08
C ARG A 355 -31.50 19.16 -0.66
N HIS A 356 -32.38 18.73 0.23
CA HIS A 356 -33.83 18.98 0.17
C HIS A 356 -34.24 19.18 1.63
N ALA A 357 -34.04 20.40 2.14
CA ALA A 357 -35.10 21.38 2.23
C ALA A 357 -36.25 20.88 3.13
N ASN A 358 -36.05 21.08 4.44
CA ASN A 358 -37.12 21.44 5.35
C ASN A 358 -37.86 22.64 4.76
N LEU A 359 -38.93 22.39 4.01
CA LEU A 359 -39.89 23.40 3.55
C LEU A 359 -41.28 22.75 3.46
N ARG A 360 -41.76 22.28 4.61
CA ARG A 360 -43.19 21.97 4.83
C ARG A 360 -43.58 22.18 6.29
N SER A 361 -43.34 23.39 6.81
CA SER A 361 -44.05 23.93 7.97
C SER A 361 -43.79 25.44 8.08
N LYS A 362 -44.52 26.21 7.28
CA LYS A 362 -44.88 27.63 7.53
C LYS A 362 -45.59 28.15 6.27
N ILE A 363 -46.88 27.86 6.18
CA ILE A 363 -47.81 28.71 5.47
C ILE A 363 -48.65 29.36 6.58
N PRO A 364 -48.56 30.68 6.79
CA PRO A 364 -49.53 31.38 7.61
C PRO A 364 -50.79 31.55 6.76
N LEU A 365 -51.84 30.79 7.09
CA LEU A 365 -53.17 31.05 6.55
C LEU A 365 -53.81 32.16 7.40
N VAL A 366 -54.20 33.19 6.67
CA VAL A 366 -54.83 34.43 7.08
C VAL A 366 -56.15 34.16 7.81
N ILE A 367 -56.40 35.01 8.81
CA ILE A 367 -57.62 35.11 9.61
C ILE A 367 -58.84 35.39 8.72
N SER A 368 -59.93 34.66 8.94
CA SER A 368 -61.29 35.16 8.72
C SER A 368 -62.26 34.47 9.68
N SER A 369 -63.17 35.29 10.16
CA SER A 369 -64.18 35.18 11.21
C SER A 369 -65.21 34.05 11.10
N ASP A 370 -65.73 33.77 12.30
CA ASP A 370 -67.13 33.54 12.65
C ASP A 370 -67.64 32.15 13.05
N GLU A 371 -68.24 32.20 14.24
CA GLU A 371 -69.43 31.51 14.71
C GLU A 371 -69.39 30.07 15.27
N THR A 372 -69.66 30.06 16.58
CA THR A 372 -70.55 29.17 17.34
C THR A 372 -69.98 27.91 18.02
N GLY A 373 -70.13 27.91 19.35
CA GLY A 373 -70.80 26.79 20.03
C GLY A 373 -70.02 26.09 21.15
N HIS A 374 -70.23 26.56 22.39
CA HIS A 374 -70.33 25.79 23.66
C HIS A 374 -69.15 24.89 24.09
N ARG A 375 -68.82 24.66 25.36
CA ARG A 375 -69.36 24.91 26.71
C ARG A 375 -68.19 24.52 27.64
N HIS A 376 -67.89 25.28 28.69
CA HIS A 376 -67.25 24.69 29.89
C HIS A 376 -67.62 25.50 31.14
N GLU A 377 -68.23 24.80 32.09
CA GLU A 377 -68.62 25.27 33.41
C GLU A 377 -67.43 25.28 34.39
N HIS A 378 -67.32 26.39 35.13
CA HIS A 378 -67.19 26.53 36.59
C HIS A 378 -66.38 25.51 37.44
N SER A 379 -65.30 25.98 38.09
CA SER A 379 -65.32 26.43 39.51
C SER A 379 -63.93 26.44 40.21
N THR A 380 -63.50 27.66 40.58
CA THR A 380 -63.09 28.14 41.92
C THR A 380 -62.23 27.28 42.87
N THR A 381 -61.08 27.82 43.32
CA THR A 381 -60.77 28.01 44.76
C THR A 381 -59.55 28.93 45.07
N LEU A 382 -59.85 30.00 45.83
CA LEU A 382 -59.12 30.67 46.94
C LEU A 382 -57.62 31.02 46.83
N LEU A 383 -57.21 32.29 46.79
CA LEU A 383 -57.04 33.30 47.88
C LEU A 383 -56.01 32.93 48.97
N GLY A 384 -54.94 33.73 49.04
CA GLY A 384 -53.98 33.77 50.14
C GLY A 384 -52.94 34.88 49.94
N CYS A 385 -53.29 36.12 50.33
CA CYS A 385 -52.33 37.21 50.50
C CYS A 385 -51.62 37.10 51.85
N ASN A 386 -50.44 37.75 51.89
CA ASN A 386 -49.91 38.63 52.94
C ASN A 386 -48.67 38.14 53.75
N PRO A 387 -47.89 39.06 54.36
CA PRO A 387 -46.55 39.43 53.88
C PRO A 387 -45.48 39.37 55.00
N SER A 388 -44.21 39.66 54.70
CA SER A 388 -43.33 40.38 55.64
C SER A 388 -42.01 40.82 55.00
N THR A 389 -41.70 42.06 55.31
CA THR A 389 -40.53 42.89 55.02
C THR A 389 -39.30 42.50 55.84
N SER A 390 -38.12 42.56 55.22
CA SER A 390 -37.00 43.44 55.63
C SER A 390 -35.87 43.35 54.61
#